data_AF-A0A8H5KNF5-F1
#
_entry.id   AF-A0A8H5KNF5-F1
#
_cell.length_a   1.000
_cell.length_b   1.000
_cell.length_c   1.000
_cell.angle_alpha   90.00
_cell.angle_beta   90.00
_cell.angle_gamma   90.00
#
_symmetry.space_group_name_H-M   'P 1'
#
loop_
_entity.id
_entity.type
_entity.pdbx_description
1 polymer ?
#
loop_
_entity_poly.entity_id
_entity_poly.type
_entity_poly.pdbx_seq_one_letter_code
_entity_poly.pdbx_strand_id
1 'polypeptide(L)'
;MRLQRFLPQLLHLFLLADAALAQNTLQQTCSGLKNLSKCKYEFPVPYGVNVTLKTVPDRKYDECKSKEKYKKPCPTVKNPKAMCDAWKCVPGWVDTTKQVITGLEILTKKVNLCDTVRKLLGQPQGDNFIKSSDAICQCFPRIGELNATSGFKSFEQGVLSVADSKDVDQVVKARKCMNSAGFPATDDRDKVRKNLQSRAKRKVLIIEGPEINEDSYSKLMAIVKSCKPGSFCTGLQIQETISNLFTPYMAEIARQFRQGLFVPWVPLLENLLAISNDFNTAAQNIGSPFLGFKSRYDYATQTSCVELGSCDGPAVSSFFKQVGDIVNNIQLIYKMRVPDTASNLLTTYIQEAKDANTAAEELPDESTGADLFRGGEIQTVQDLFKFVPIVDRTFLLQRKIGSIVDFYAGYSTENSNLVSSTFTSLVDVSSSSSAGIEEELNIKERPANDDLLQQIIMMKTVLKRDLYDPLLAMKQAFKRYDEQIARSSFGPGKAGVVMEPSAIGYQRWTKIPKMAMPCSKQVTKTFNKSGFSKKFSFTEYYKCTVDGATAYYPKLQIPYIRLAL
;
A
#
# COMPACT_ATOMS: atom_id res chain seq x y z
N MET A 1 -50.66 -1.13 -14.43
CA MET A 1 -50.84 -2.39 -13.66
C MET A 1 -49.97 -2.31 -12.42
N ARG A 2 -50.59 -2.23 -11.24
CA ARG A 2 -49.91 -2.17 -9.93
C ARG A 2 -49.36 -3.54 -9.58
N LEU A 3 -48.09 -3.62 -9.19
CA LEU A 3 -47.67 -4.54 -8.14
C LEU A 3 -46.54 -3.88 -7.33
N GLN A 4 -47.00 -3.23 -6.27
CA GLN A 4 -46.25 -2.70 -5.15
C GLN A 4 -46.10 -3.80 -4.11
N ARG A 5 -45.01 -3.69 -3.32
CA ARG A 5 -44.76 -4.31 -2.00
C ARG A 5 -44.40 -5.79 -2.01
N PHE A 6 -43.12 -6.08 -1.79
CA PHE A 6 -42.60 -6.77 -0.60
C PHE A 6 -41.07 -6.75 -0.69
N LEU A 7 -40.40 -6.39 0.42
CA LEU A 7 -38.95 -6.32 0.70
C LEU A 7 -38.42 -4.89 0.93
N PRO A 8 -38.64 -4.39 2.16
CA PRO A 8 -37.53 -3.83 2.93
C PRO A 8 -37.58 -4.39 4.35
N GLN A 9 -37.13 -5.63 4.58
CA GLN A 9 -37.03 -6.19 5.93
C GLN A 9 -35.72 -6.95 6.21
N LEU A 10 -34.75 -6.94 5.30
CA LEU A 10 -33.47 -7.64 5.49
C LEU A 10 -32.24 -6.72 5.59
N LEU A 11 -32.42 -5.40 5.63
CA LEU A 11 -31.33 -4.41 5.68
C LEU A 11 -30.99 -3.85 7.07
N HIS A 12 -31.61 -4.37 8.14
CA HIS A 12 -31.30 -3.97 9.52
C HIS A 12 -30.62 -5.05 10.38
N LEU A 13 -30.20 -6.18 9.80
CA LEU A 13 -29.67 -7.31 10.57
C LEU A 13 -28.19 -7.66 10.31
N PHE A 14 -27.46 -6.90 9.50
CA PHE A 14 -26.04 -7.20 9.21
C PHE A 14 -25.07 -6.01 9.29
N LEU A 15 -25.47 -4.88 9.89
CA LEU A 15 -24.57 -3.76 10.15
C LEU A 15 -24.70 -3.31 11.61
N LEU A 16 -23.59 -3.42 12.35
CA LEU A 16 -23.28 -2.68 13.58
C LEU A 16 -24.08 -3.07 14.83
N ALA A 17 -23.72 -4.16 15.52
CA ALA A 17 -24.20 -4.38 16.89
C ALA A 17 -23.22 -5.02 17.89
N ASP A 18 -22.02 -5.48 17.48
CA ASP A 18 -21.05 -6.04 18.44
C ASP A 18 -19.92 -5.08 18.85
N ALA A 19 -19.87 -3.86 18.31
CA ALA A 19 -18.88 -2.86 18.71
C ALA A 19 -19.35 -1.96 19.89
N ALA A 20 -20.65 -1.89 20.18
CA ALA A 20 -21.21 -0.92 21.13
C ALA A 20 -21.41 -1.45 22.57
N LEU A 21 -21.48 -2.77 22.76
CA LEU A 21 -21.72 -3.36 24.09
C LEU A 21 -20.44 -3.47 24.95
N ALA A 22 -19.26 -3.60 24.33
CA ALA A 22 -17.98 -3.71 25.06
C ALA A 22 -17.34 -2.35 25.43
N GLN A 23 -17.61 -1.27 24.67
CA GLN A 23 -17.09 0.05 25.01
C GLN A 23 -17.71 0.62 26.29
N ASN A 24 -18.99 0.34 26.54
CA ASN A 24 -19.69 0.83 27.72
C ASN A 24 -19.14 0.25 29.03
N THR A 25 -18.58 -0.96 29.07
CA THR A 25 -18.04 -1.55 30.31
C THR A 25 -16.65 -1.01 30.66
N LEU A 26 -15.71 -0.98 29.71
CA LEU A 26 -14.35 -0.49 29.96
C LEU A 26 -14.33 1.02 30.28
N GLN A 27 -15.10 1.83 29.54
CA GLN A 27 -15.20 3.27 29.76
C GLN A 27 -15.85 3.61 31.12
N GLN A 28 -16.88 2.86 31.53
CA GLN A 28 -17.48 2.98 32.86
C GLN A 28 -16.48 2.64 33.96
N THR A 29 -15.73 1.54 33.82
CA THR A 29 -14.69 1.16 34.80
C THR A 29 -13.62 2.24 34.91
N CYS A 30 -13.15 2.78 33.80
CA CYS A 30 -12.08 3.77 33.76
C CYS A 30 -12.47 5.15 34.33
N SER A 31 -13.75 5.53 34.28
CA SER A 31 -14.24 6.79 34.85
C SER A 31 -13.94 6.96 36.35
N GLY A 32 -13.93 5.84 37.09
CA GLY A 32 -13.67 5.81 38.53
C GLY A 32 -12.19 5.73 38.93
N LEU A 33 -11.26 5.55 37.98
CA LEU A 33 -9.85 5.20 38.25
C LEU A 33 -8.88 6.35 37.97
N LYS A 34 -9.28 7.59 38.30
CA LYS A 34 -8.49 8.79 38.01
C LYS A 34 -7.12 8.76 38.69
N ASN A 35 -6.05 9.03 37.91
CA ASN A 35 -4.67 9.12 38.37
C ASN A 35 -4.16 7.87 39.12
N LEU A 36 -4.68 6.69 38.79
CA LEU A 36 -4.30 5.44 39.45
C LEU A 36 -2.80 5.14 39.29
N SER A 37 -2.24 5.33 38.09
CA SER A 37 -0.82 5.09 37.80
C SER A 37 0.15 5.87 38.70
N LYS A 38 -0.27 7.05 39.18
CA LYS A 38 0.54 7.91 40.07
C LYS A 38 0.39 7.55 41.54
N CYS A 39 -0.58 6.72 41.92
CA CYS A 39 -0.92 6.38 43.32
C CYS A 39 -1.11 7.56 44.28
N LYS A 40 -1.51 8.73 43.76
CA LYS A 40 -1.72 9.96 44.54
C LYS A 40 -3.18 10.22 44.92
N TYR A 41 -4.12 9.45 44.38
CA TYR A 41 -5.54 9.69 44.60
C TYR A 41 -6.02 9.05 45.91
N GLU A 42 -6.63 9.86 46.76
CA GLU A 42 -7.29 9.44 48.00
C GLU A 42 -8.77 9.82 47.98
N PHE A 43 -9.61 8.97 48.55
CA PHE A 43 -11.05 9.21 48.64
C PHE A 43 -11.58 8.96 50.06
N PRO A 44 -12.61 9.71 50.49
CA PRO A 44 -13.19 9.56 51.82
C PRO A 44 -14.08 8.31 51.89
N VAL A 45 -13.85 7.49 52.90
CA VAL A 45 -14.69 6.34 53.24
C VAL A 45 -15.25 6.52 54.64
N PRO A 46 -16.58 6.45 54.84
CA PRO A 46 -17.16 6.57 56.17
C PRO A 46 -16.77 5.34 57.01
N TYR A 47 -16.35 5.58 58.26
CA TYR A 47 -16.02 4.50 59.20
C TYR A 47 -16.84 4.57 60.50
N GLY A 48 -17.56 5.66 60.74
CA GLY A 48 -18.39 5.81 61.94
C GLY A 48 -19.20 7.09 61.93
N VAL A 49 -19.94 7.30 63.03
CA VAL A 49 -20.72 8.52 63.27
C VAL A 49 -20.52 9.05 64.67
N ASN A 50 -20.37 10.36 64.76
CA ASN A 50 -20.36 11.10 66.01
C ASN A 50 -21.64 11.94 66.16
N VAL A 51 -22.02 12.22 67.40
CA VAL A 51 -23.13 13.12 67.70
C VAL A 51 -22.58 14.54 67.85
N THR A 52 -23.21 15.49 67.18
CA THR A 52 -22.87 16.91 67.33
C THR A 52 -23.59 17.44 68.57
N LEU A 53 -22.82 17.84 69.57
CA LEU A 53 -23.32 18.35 70.84
C LEU A 53 -23.30 19.88 70.83
N LYS A 54 -24.37 20.50 71.30
CA LYS A 54 -24.44 21.93 71.55
C LYS A 54 -24.73 22.16 73.02
N THR A 55 -23.95 23.04 73.63
CA THR A 55 -24.24 23.54 74.98
C THR A 55 -25.40 24.52 74.87
N VAL A 56 -26.51 24.20 75.53
CA VAL A 56 -27.68 25.08 75.62
C VAL A 56 -27.89 25.52 77.07
N PRO A 57 -28.40 26.74 77.29
CA PRO A 57 -28.81 27.17 78.62
C PRO A 57 -29.83 26.20 79.20
N ASP A 58 -29.67 25.88 80.47
CA ASP A 58 -30.60 25.08 81.24
C ASP A 58 -30.83 25.74 82.60
N ARG A 59 -31.87 25.33 83.31
CA ARG A 59 -32.12 25.80 84.67
C ARG A 59 -32.30 24.61 85.58
N LYS A 60 -31.47 24.52 86.61
CA LYS A 60 -31.61 23.51 87.66
C LYS A 60 -32.17 24.16 88.91
N TYR A 61 -33.17 23.53 89.51
CA TYR A 61 -33.72 23.97 90.79
C TYR A 61 -32.75 23.57 91.90
N ASP A 62 -32.29 24.56 92.66
CA ASP A 62 -31.45 24.36 93.85
C ASP A 62 -32.26 24.74 95.09
N GLU A 63 -32.46 23.77 95.97
CA GLU A 63 -33.20 23.93 97.22
C GLU A 63 -32.51 24.90 98.19
N CYS A 64 -31.25 25.25 97.96
CA CYS A 64 -30.49 26.24 98.73
C CYS A 64 -29.65 27.17 97.84
N LYS A 65 -30.26 27.72 96.77
CA LYS A 65 -29.59 28.67 95.85
C LYS A 65 -28.87 29.81 96.58
N SER A 66 -29.48 30.37 97.62
CA SER A 66 -28.84 31.36 98.49
C SER A 66 -29.19 31.12 99.95
N LYS A 67 -28.37 31.62 100.88
CA LYS A 67 -28.64 31.57 102.31
C LYS A 67 -29.01 32.96 102.80
N GLU A 68 -30.19 33.09 103.38
CA GLU A 68 -30.66 34.34 103.98
C GLU A 68 -30.46 34.27 105.51
N LYS A 69 -29.83 35.31 106.05
CA LYS A 69 -29.58 35.41 107.49
C LYS A 69 -30.84 35.90 108.19
N TYR A 70 -31.30 35.18 109.20
CA TYR A 70 -32.44 35.58 110.01
C TYR A 70 -32.12 35.42 111.50
N LYS A 71 -32.83 36.17 112.33
CA LYS A 71 -32.70 36.09 113.79
C LYS A 71 -33.66 35.01 114.31
N LYS A 72 -33.12 33.99 114.99
CA LYS A 72 -33.93 32.99 115.71
C LYS A 72 -33.80 33.21 117.22
N PRO A 73 -34.88 33.02 118.00
CA PRO A 73 -34.80 33.06 119.45
C PRO A 73 -33.79 32.02 119.97
N CYS A 74 -32.88 32.44 120.83
CA CYS A 74 -31.90 31.60 121.52
C CYS A 74 -31.78 32.04 123.00
N PRO A 75 -32.86 31.92 123.78
CA PRO A 75 -32.87 32.37 125.16
C PRO A 75 -31.80 31.66 125.99
N THR A 76 -31.12 32.43 126.84
CA THR A 76 -30.22 31.87 127.87
C THR A 76 -30.75 32.26 129.25
N VAL A 77 -30.35 31.52 130.29
CA VAL A 77 -30.81 31.75 131.68
C VAL A 77 -30.57 33.19 132.14
N LYS A 78 -29.52 33.85 131.64
CA LYS A 78 -29.23 35.27 131.90
C LYS A 78 -29.96 36.26 130.99
N ASN A 79 -30.44 35.84 129.82
CA ASN A 79 -31.11 36.74 128.88
C ASN A 79 -32.22 36.01 128.08
N PRO A 80 -33.46 35.98 128.60
CA PRO A 80 -34.58 35.23 128.01
C PRO A 80 -35.04 35.73 126.64
N LYS A 81 -34.58 36.89 126.16
CA LYS A 81 -34.95 37.48 124.86
C LYS A 81 -33.80 37.47 123.83
N ALA A 82 -32.71 36.75 124.09
CA ALA A 82 -31.58 36.70 123.16
C ALA A 82 -31.98 36.11 121.79
N MET A 83 -31.53 36.76 120.72
CA MET A 83 -31.76 36.36 119.32
C MET A 83 -30.42 36.07 118.65
N CYS A 84 -30.27 34.87 118.10
CA CYS A 84 -29.05 34.41 117.46
C CYS A 84 -29.20 34.46 115.95
N ASP A 85 -28.07 34.67 115.28
CA ASP A 85 -28.02 34.56 113.83
C ASP A 85 -28.18 33.09 113.40
N ALA A 86 -29.15 32.83 112.55
CA ALA A 86 -29.35 31.57 111.86
C ALA A 86 -29.45 31.81 110.35
N TRP A 87 -29.25 30.76 109.58
CA TRP A 87 -29.36 30.81 108.12
C TRP A 87 -30.52 29.94 107.69
N LYS A 88 -31.38 30.46 106.80
CA LYS A 88 -32.37 29.65 106.07
C LYS A 88 -31.95 29.58 104.61
N CYS A 89 -32.11 28.42 104.00
CA CYS A 89 -31.95 28.25 102.57
C CYS A 89 -33.12 28.90 101.84
N VAL A 90 -32.83 29.66 100.79
CA VAL A 90 -33.81 30.22 99.86
C VAL A 90 -33.70 29.42 98.56
N PRO A 91 -34.70 28.61 98.21
CA PRO A 91 -34.70 27.86 96.96
C PRO A 91 -34.74 28.78 95.74
N GLY A 92 -34.16 28.36 94.63
CA GLY A 92 -34.30 29.08 93.37
C GLY A 92 -33.66 28.39 92.17
N TRP A 93 -33.96 28.90 90.98
CA TRP A 93 -33.37 28.41 89.73
C TRP A 93 -31.94 28.94 89.57
N VAL A 94 -31.00 28.03 89.36
CA VAL A 94 -29.63 28.35 88.98
C VAL A 94 -29.52 28.14 87.47
N ASP A 95 -29.03 29.16 86.75
CA ASP A 95 -28.71 29.01 85.35
C ASP A 95 -27.52 28.05 85.23
N THR A 96 -27.73 26.96 84.52
CA THR A 96 -26.73 25.95 84.21
C THR A 96 -26.66 25.79 82.70
N THR A 97 -25.81 24.88 82.23
CA THR A 97 -25.81 24.47 80.83
C THR A 97 -25.94 22.97 80.74
N LYS A 98 -26.72 22.50 79.77
CA LYS A 98 -26.74 21.08 79.39
C LYS A 98 -26.24 20.91 77.97
N GLN A 99 -25.61 19.77 77.70
CA GLN A 99 -25.30 19.38 76.32
C GLN A 99 -26.50 18.67 75.72
N VAL A 100 -26.99 19.18 74.61
CA VAL A 100 -28.03 18.52 73.81
C VAL A 100 -27.46 18.07 72.47
N ILE A 101 -27.91 16.91 72.00
CA ILE A 101 -27.57 16.41 70.67
C ILE A 101 -28.34 17.25 69.65
N THR A 102 -27.63 17.84 68.69
CA THR A 102 -28.20 18.72 67.66
C THR A 102 -28.08 18.15 66.24
N GLY A 103 -27.31 17.07 66.07
CA GLY A 103 -27.19 16.42 64.77
C GLY A 103 -26.17 15.29 64.77
N LEU A 104 -25.88 14.79 63.58
CA LEU A 104 -24.86 13.78 63.32
C LEU A 104 -23.74 14.31 62.44
N GLU A 105 -22.53 13.92 62.80
CA GLU A 105 -21.33 14.07 62.00
C GLU A 105 -20.88 12.69 61.53
N ILE A 106 -20.63 12.55 60.22
CA ILE A 106 -20.13 11.29 59.64
C ILE A 106 -18.61 11.37 59.64
N LEU A 107 -17.97 10.43 60.31
CA LEU A 107 -16.52 10.34 60.38
C LEU A 107 -16.01 9.60 59.14
N THR A 108 -15.15 10.27 58.38
CA THR A 108 -14.54 9.73 57.16
C THR A 108 -13.04 9.56 57.33
N LYS A 109 -12.49 8.48 56.79
CA LYS A 109 -11.04 8.29 56.63
C LYS A 109 -10.66 8.40 55.16
N LYS A 110 -9.51 8.99 54.87
CA LYS A 110 -8.95 8.99 53.51
C LYS A 110 -8.31 7.63 53.23
N VAL A 111 -8.63 7.05 52.08
CA VAL A 111 -8.08 5.75 51.65
C VAL A 111 -7.40 5.93 50.29
N ASN A 112 -6.19 5.40 50.16
CA ASN A 112 -5.45 5.40 48.90
C ASN A 112 -6.08 4.43 47.89
N LEU A 113 -6.24 4.88 46.64
CA LEU A 113 -6.85 4.06 45.60
C LEU A 113 -5.97 2.87 45.19
N CYS A 114 -4.65 3.03 45.08
CA CYS A 114 -3.76 1.92 44.74
C CYS A 114 -3.81 0.81 45.79
N ASP A 115 -3.84 1.16 47.08
CA ASP A 115 -3.95 0.15 48.14
C ASP A 115 -5.30 -0.56 48.12
N THR A 116 -6.36 0.16 47.75
CA THR A 116 -7.68 -0.43 47.53
C THR A 116 -7.64 -1.42 46.35
N VAL A 117 -7.00 -1.05 45.24
CA VAL A 117 -6.85 -1.93 44.07
C VAL A 117 -6.03 -3.18 44.40
N ARG A 118 -4.90 -3.03 45.11
CA ARG A 118 -4.07 -4.16 45.57
C ARG A 118 -4.84 -5.11 46.48
N LYS A 119 -5.69 -4.58 47.38
CA LYS A 119 -6.56 -5.39 48.24
C LYS A 119 -7.64 -6.13 47.45
N LEU A 120 -8.25 -5.48 46.45
CA LEU A 120 -9.33 -6.07 45.66
C LEU A 120 -8.86 -7.14 44.68
N LEU A 121 -7.74 -6.90 43.99
CA LEU A 121 -7.23 -7.80 42.95
C LEU A 121 -6.20 -8.80 43.49
N GLY A 122 -5.63 -8.55 44.67
CA GLY A 122 -4.42 -9.21 45.15
C GLY A 122 -3.18 -8.47 44.66
N GLN A 123 -2.10 -8.48 45.45
CA GLN A 123 -0.93 -7.63 45.25
C GLN A 123 -0.29 -7.74 43.86
N PRO A 124 0.08 -8.92 43.31
CA PRO A 124 0.73 -8.99 42.00
C PRO A 124 -0.18 -8.55 40.85
N GLN A 125 -1.47 -8.89 40.91
CA GLN A 125 -2.44 -8.49 39.88
C GLN A 125 -2.77 -7.00 39.98
N GLY A 126 -2.88 -6.47 41.20
CA GLY A 126 -3.10 -5.07 41.48
C GLY A 126 -1.94 -4.19 41.00
N ASP A 127 -0.70 -4.57 41.28
CA ASP A 127 0.47 -3.82 40.83
C ASP A 127 0.60 -3.81 39.30
N ASN A 128 0.34 -4.94 38.64
CA ASN A 128 0.31 -5.01 37.17
C ASN A 128 -0.79 -4.13 36.57
N PHE A 129 -1.98 -4.14 37.16
CA PHE A 129 -3.09 -3.28 36.73
C PHE A 129 -2.78 -1.80 36.94
N ILE A 130 -2.23 -1.40 38.09
CA ILE A 130 -1.85 0.00 38.37
C ILE A 130 -0.87 0.49 37.31
N LYS A 131 0.17 -0.30 36.99
CA LYS A 131 1.17 0.04 35.96
C LYS A 131 0.56 0.19 34.57
N SER A 132 -0.42 -0.64 34.22
CA SER A 132 -1.05 -0.63 32.89
C SER A 132 -2.33 0.21 32.79
N SER A 133 -2.77 0.80 33.90
CA SER A 133 -4.04 1.54 33.99
C SER A 133 -4.14 2.72 33.04
N ASP A 134 -3.06 3.48 32.83
CA ASP A 134 -3.06 4.59 31.86
C ASP A 134 -3.22 4.08 30.42
N ALA A 135 -2.60 2.94 30.08
CA ALA A 135 -2.78 2.34 28.77
C ALA A 135 -4.23 1.88 28.56
N ILE A 136 -4.80 1.17 29.53
CA ILE A 136 -6.17 0.65 29.47
C ILE A 136 -7.21 1.79 29.46
N CYS A 137 -7.02 2.81 30.29
CA CYS A 137 -8.05 3.82 30.56
C CYS A 137 -7.85 5.16 29.85
N GLN A 138 -6.70 5.41 29.23
CA GLN A 138 -6.44 6.63 28.47
C GLN A 138 -6.07 6.30 27.02
N CYS A 139 -5.08 5.43 26.82
CA CYS A 139 -4.55 5.18 25.48
C CYS A 139 -5.47 4.30 24.62
N PHE A 140 -6.06 3.24 25.20
CA PHE A 140 -6.96 2.35 24.46
C PHE A 140 -8.25 3.06 23.99
N PRO A 141 -8.99 3.81 24.84
CA PRO A 141 -10.15 4.58 24.38
C PRO A 141 -9.77 5.62 23.33
N ARG A 142 -8.57 6.23 23.45
CA ARG A 142 -8.10 7.23 22.48
C ARG A 142 -7.95 6.66 21.07
N ILE A 143 -7.56 5.40 20.91
CA ILE A 143 -7.51 4.75 19.59
C ILE A 143 -8.91 4.72 18.97
N GLY A 144 -9.95 4.40 19.76
CA GLY A 144 -11.33 4.41 19.31
C GLY A 144 -11.85 5.79 18.93
N GLU A 145 -11.49 6.83 19.70
CA GLU A 145 -11.84 8.23 19.37
C GLU A 145 -11.19 8.70 18.07
N LEU A 146 -9.93 8.31 17.84
CA LEU A 146 -9.19 8.68 16.63
C LEU A 146 -9.83 8.09 15.37
N ASN A 147 -10.48 6.93 15.43
CA ASN A 147 -11.16 6.32 14.29
C ASN A 147 -12.24 7.23 13.66
N ALA A 148 -12.79 8.18 14.42
CA ALA A 148 -13.79 9.12 13.92
C ALA A 148 -13.19 10.33 13.17
N THR A 149 -11.87 10.53 13.21
CA THR A 149 -11.23 11.72 12.62
C THR A 149 -10.98 11.56 11.11
N SER A 150 -10.88 12.69 10.40
CA SER A 150 -10.50 12.68 8.98
C SER A 150 -9.08 12.13 8.79
N GLY A 151 -8.15 12.49 9.66
CA GLY A 151 -6.75 12.08 9.52
C GLY A 151 -6.54 10.59 9.70
N PHE A 152 -7.36 9.93 10.53
CA PHE A 152 -7.40 8.48 10.61
C PHE A 152 -7.78 7.86 9.26
N LYS A 153 -8.87 8.32 8.64
CA LYS A 153 -9.33 7.81 7.33
C LYS A 153 -8.35 8.09 6.21
N SER A 154 -7.73 9.26 6.17
CA SER A 154 -6.67 9.60 5.22
C SER A 154 -5.47 8.65 5.36
N PHE A 155 -5.06 8.35 6.59
CA PHE A 155 -3.97 7.42 6.85
C PHE A 155 -4.32 5.98 6.43
N GLU A 156 -5.57 5.53 6.64
CA GLU A 156 -6.04 4.23 6.13
C GLU A 156 -6.03 4.12 4.60
N GLN A 157 -6.09 5.26 3.91
CA GLN A 157 -6.01 5.34 2.46
C GLN A 157 -4.57 5.58 1.96
N GLY A 158 -3.60 5.74 2.87
CA GLY A 158 -2.22 6.04 2.53
C GLY A 158 -1.99 7.45 1.99
N VAL A 159 -2.90 8.40 2.25
CA VAL A 159 -2.77 9.80 1.81
C VAL A 159 -1.74 10.51 2.67
N LEU A 160 -0.79 11.23 2.10
CA LEU A 160 0.23 12.00 2.82
C LEU A 160 -0.16 13.49 2.85
N SER A 161 -1.06 13.87 3.75
CA SER A 161 -1.64 15.23 3.83
C SER A 161 -1.29 15.95 5.13
N VAL A 162 -0.69 17.14 5.05
CA VAL A 162 -0.29 17.91 6.25
C VAL A 162 -1.46 18.22 7.20
N ALA A 163 -2.70 18.32 6.70
CA ALA A 163 -3.87 18.55 7.54
C ALA A 163 -4.08 17.44 8.59
N ASP A 164 -3.62 16.23 8.27
CA ASP A 164 -3.89 15.01 9.03
C ASP A 164 -2.74 14.61 9.98
N SER A 165 -1.62 15.34 9.96
CA SER A 165 -0.40 14.97 10.69
C SER A 165 -0.59 14.87 12.21
N LYS A 166 -1.48 15.68 12.77
CA LYS A 166 -1.75 15.71 14.23
C LYS A 166 -2.38 14.39 14.70
N ASP A 167 -3.24 13.79 13.89
CA ASP A 167 -3.93 12.56 14.23
C ASP A 167 -2.97 11.38 14.20
N VAL A 168 -2.07 11.37 13.21
CA VAL A 168 -0.98 10.38 13.07
C VAL A 168 -0.08 10.35 14.30
N ASP A 169 0.38 11.52 14.77
CA ASP A 169 1.22 11.61 15.96
C ASP A 169 0.50 11.07 17.21
N GLN A 170 -0.81 11.25 17.29
CA GLN A 170 -1.62 10.71 18.38
C GLN A 170 -1.80 9.19 18.29
N VAL A 171 -1.96 8.65 17.08
CA VAL A 171 -1.96 7.20 16.84
C VAL A 171 -0.62 6.60 17.29
N VAL A 172 0.52 7.18 16.89
CA VAL A 172 1.86 6.73 17.28
C VAL A 172 2.03 6.76 18.80
N LYS A 173 1.59 7.83 19.47
CA LYS A 173 1.65 7.98 20.93
C LYS A 173 0.78 6.94 21.63
N ALA A 174 -0.45 6.74 21.19
CA ALA A 174 -1.37 5.74 21.76
C ALA A 174 -0.80 4.32 21.60
N ARG A 175 -0.27 3.97 20.42
CA ARG A 175 0.39 2.68 20.17
C ARG A 175 1.59 2.46 21.09
N LYS A 176 2.49 3.44 21.21
CA LYS A 176 3.66 3.36 22.10
C LYS A 176 3.22 3.15 23.56
N CYS A 177 2.20 3.88 24.01
CA CYS A 177 1.62 3.71 25.33
C CYS A 177 1.08 2.29 25.59
N MET A 178 0.33 1.71 24.64
CA MET A 178 -0.17 0.33 24.75
C MET A 178 0.96 -0.69 24.80
N ASN A 179 1.94 -0.57 23.90
CA ASN A 179 3.08 -1.49 23.83
C ASN A 179 3.92 -1.45 25.12
N SER A 180 4.22 -0.25 25.64
CA SER A 180 4.99 -0.09 26.88
C SER A 180 4.28 -0.67 28.11
N ALA A 181 2.95 -0.80 28.06
CA ALA A 181 2.15 -1.42 29.12
C ALA A 181 1.95 -2.94 28.93
N GLY A 182 2.60 -3.57 27.96
CA GLY A 182 2.52 -5.02 27.72
C GLY A 182 1.32 -5.46 26.87
N PHE A 183 0.69 -4.54 26.14
CA PHE A 183 -0.37 -4.84 25.18
C PHE A 183 0.14 -4.62 23.74
N PRO A 184 0.96 -5.54 23.21
CA PRO A 184 1.52 -5.40 21.88
C PRO A 184 0.43 -5.38 20.82
N ALA A 185 0.69 -4.69 19.72
CA ALA A 185 -0.15 -4.78 18.54
C ALA A 185 0.05 -6.13 17.82
N THR A 186 -1.02 -6.64 17.22
CA THR A 186 -1.06 -7.77 16.29
C THR A 186 -1.54 -7.26 14.93
N ASP A 187 -1.15 -7.90 13.84
CA ASP A 187 -1.59 -7.54 12.49
C ASP A 187 -1.85 -8.74 11.60
N ASP A 188 -2.50 -8.51 10.44
CA ASP A 188 -2.75 -9.51 9.40
C ASP A 188 -1.83 -9.35 8.18
N ARG A 189 -0.68 -8.68 8.37
CA ARG A 189 0.27 -8.32 7.29
C ARG A 189 0.65 -9.51 6.41
N ASP A 190 1.08 -10.61 7.02
CA ASP A 190 1.59 -11.76 6.27
C ASP A 190 0.49 -12.44 5.44
N LYS A 191 -0.76 -12.42 5.94
CA LYS A 191 -1.93 -12.88 5.19
C LYS A 191 -2.20 -11.98 3.98
N VAL A 192 -2.12 -10.66 4.17
CA VAL A 192 -2.29 -9.68 3.08
C VAL A 192 -1.19 -9.82 2.03
N ARG A 193 0.07 -9.94 2.42
CA ARG A 193 1.21 -10.16 1.49
C ARG A 193 1.05 -11.47 0.72
N LYS A 194 0.70 -12.57 1.39
CA LYS A 194 0.45 -13.86 0.73
C LYS A 194 -0.69 -13.76 -0.29
N ASN A 195 -1.78 -13.06 0.05
CA ASN A 195 -2.89 -12.82 -0.88
C ASN A 195 -2.47 -11.95 -2.06
N LEU A 196 -1.65 -10.91 -1.84
CA LEU A 196 -1.13 -10.07 -2.90
C LEU A 196 -0.25 -10.89 -3.86
N GLN A 197 0.70 -11.66 -3.32
CA GLN A 197 1.59 -12.52 -4.11
C GLN A 197 0.83 -13.61 -4.87
N SER A 198 -0.30 -14.12 -4.34
CA SER A 198 -1.17 -15.05 -5.09
C SER A 198 -1.81 -14.44 -6.34
N ARG A 199 -1.81 -13.11 -6.48
CA ARG A 199 -2.27 -12.41 -7.69
C ARG A 199 -1.19 -12.37 -8.78
N ALA A 200 0.07 -12.67 -8.45
CA ALA A 200 1.10 -12.89 -9.45
C ALA A 200 0.71 -14.11 -10.30
N LYS A 201 0.62 -13.93 -11.62
CA LYS A 201 0.21 -14.95 -12.59
C LYS A 201 1.23 -14.97 -13.74
N ARG A 202 1.08 -15.89 -14.70
CA ARG A 202 2.01 -16.13 -15.82
C ARG A 202 2.37 -14.89 -16.70
N LYS A 203 1.73 -13.74 -16.48
CA LYS A 203 2.01 -12.45 -17.14
C LYS A 203 1.79 -11.25 -16.22
N VAL A 204 1.78 -11.48 -14.90
CA VAL A 204 1.57 -10.43 -13.91
C VAL A 204 2.62 -10.59 -12.83
N LEU A 205 3.52 -9.62 -12.72
CA LEU A 205 4.47 -9.53 -11.62
C LEU A 205 3.95 -8.53 -10.58
N ILE A 206 4.25 -8.80 -9.32
CA ILE A 206 4.00 -7.89 -8.22
C ILE A 206 5.35 -7.56 -7.59
N ILE A 207 5.71 -6.28 -7.65
CA ILE A 207 6.92 -5.76 -7.02
C ILE A 207 6.51 -5.01 -5.76
N GLU A 208 6.82 -5.57 -4.60
CA GLU A 208 6.51 -4.96 -3.31
C GLU A 208 7.54 -3.87 -2.97
N GLY A 209 7.04 -2.74 -2.47
CA GLY A 209 7.84 -1.67 -1.90
C GLY A 209 7.91 -1.76 -0.37
N PRO A 210 8.43 -0.70 0.28
CA PRO A 210 8.65 -0.71 1.72
C PRO A 210 7.34 -0.66 2.52
N GLU A 211 7.27 -1.47 3.58
CA GLU A 211 6.15 -1.41 4.53
C GLU A 211 6.08 -0.02 5.20
N ILE A 212 4.96 0.68 5.03
CA ILE A 212 4.73 2.00 5.62
C ILE A 212 3.98 1.82 6.95
N ASN A 213 4.75 1.63 8.01
CA ASN A 213 4.24 1.60 9.38
C ASN A 213 4.01 3.03 9.94
N GLU A 214 3.47 3.14 11.16
CA GLU A 214 3.14 4.42 11.79
C GLU A 214 4.36 5.35 12.00
N ASP A 215 5.55 4.79 12.25
CA ASP A 215 6.78 5.56 12.44
C ASP A 215 7.30 6.11 11.10
N SER A 216 7.37 5.25 10.08
CA SER A 216 7.70 5.62 8.70
C SER A 216 6.74 6.70 8.19
N TYR A 217 5.45 6.51 8.44
CA TYR A 217 4.42 7.45 8.01
C TYR A 217 4.55 8.80 8.73
N SER A 218 4.80 8.82 10.05
CA SER A 218 5.05 10.07 10.79
C SER A 218 6.28 10.83 10.25
N LYS A 219 7.36 10.13 9.90
CA LYS A 219 8.55 10.73 9.26
C LYS A 219 8.24 11.31 7.87
N LEU A 220 7.53 10.56 7.02
CA LEU A 220 7.08 11.05 5.71
C LEU A 220 6.20 12.29 5.84
N MET A 221 5.28 12.30 6.80
CA MET A 221 4.41 13.45 7.08
C MET A 221 5.20 14.67 7.58
N ALA A 222 6.24 14.47 8.38
CA ALA A 222 7.13 15.55 8.81
C ALA A 222 7.86 16.17 7.61
N ILE A 223 8.30 15.35 6.64
CA ILE A 223 8.91 15.81 5.38
C ILE A 223 7.89 16.60 4.55
N VAL A 224 6.69 16.06 4.31
CA VAL A 224 5.65 16.76 3.53
C VAL A 224 5.31 18.12 4.17
N LYS A 225 5.33 18.19 5.50
CA LYS A 225 5.12 19.45 6.24
C LYS A 225 6.29 20.43 6.08
N SER A 226 7.54 19.97 6.04
CA SER A 226 8.72 20.82 5.92
C SER A 226 9.00 21.28 4.48
N CYS A 227 8.44 20.61 3.48
CA CYS A 227 8.66 20.88 2.06
C CYS A 227 7.53 21.64 1.37
N LYS A 228 6.72 22.39 2.13
CA LYS A 228 5.69 23.28 1.56
C LYS A 228 6.31 24.40 0.73
N PRO A 229 5.56 24.94 -0.25
CA PRO A 229 5.98 26.14 -0.98
C PRO A 229 6.35 27.27 0.00
N GLY A 230 7.59 27.76 -0.07
CA GLY A 230 8.11 28.83 0.80
C GLY A 230 8.80 28.38 2.10
N SER A 231 8.97 27.07 2.36
CA SER A 231 9.75 26.56 3.50
C SER A 231 11.08 25.92 3.07
N PHE A 232 12.04 25.88 4.00
CA PHE A 232 13.33 25.21 3.79
C PHE A 232 13.20 23.70 4.03
N CYS A 233 13.07 22.97 2.93
CA CYS A 233 13.11 21.51 2.87
C CYS A 233 14.59 21.05 2.86
N THR A 234 15.03 20.37 3.92
CA THR A 234 16.39 19.81 4.07
C THR A 234 16.50 18.50 3.30
N GLY A 235 17.19 18.51 2.17
CA GLY A 235 17.35 17.33 1.31
C GLY A 235 17.97 16.12 2.05
N LEU A 236 18.97 16.35 2.90
CA LEU A 236 19.60 15.34 3.75
C LEU A 236 18.60 14.50 4.57
N GLN A 237 17.61 15.13 5.21
CA GLN A 237 16.62 14.40 6.03
C GLN A 237 15.67 13.55 5.17
N ILE A 238 15.37 14.02 3.96
CA ILE A 238 14.59 13.26 2.98
C ILE A 238 15.39 12.05 2.54
N GLN A 239 16.63 12.27 2.10
CA GLN A 239 17.49 11.21 1.60
C GLN A 239 17.73 10.15 2.66
N GLU A 240 17.99 10.53 3.92
CA GLU A 240 18.13 9.58 5.02
C GLU A 240 16.83 8.77 5.24
N THR A 241 15.68 9.43 5.24
CA THR A 241 14.38 8.74 5.45
C THR A 241 14.08 7.77 4.31
N ILE A 242 14.22 8.22 3.06
CA ILE A 242 13.95 7.41 1.86
C ILE A 242 14.96 6.27 1.74
N SER A 243 16.25 6.53 1.97
CA SER A 243 17.29 5.50 1.95
C SER A 243 17.01 4.41 3.00
N ASN A 244 16.68 4.79 4.23
CA ASN A 244 16.33 3.83 5.28
C ASN A 244 15.07 3.01 4.96
N LEU A 245 14.10 3.60 4.25
CA LEU A 245 12.89 2.90 3.81
C LEU A 245 13.19 1.91 2.68
N PHE A 246 13.91 2.33 1.63
CA PHE A 246 14.04 1.56 0.40
C PHE A 246 15.24 0.61 0.37
N THR A 247 16.35 0.91 1.06
CA THR A 247 17.58 0.09 1.04
C THR A 247 17.31 -1.42 1.26
N PRO A 248 16.43 -1.84 2.20
CA PRO A 248 16.14 -3.26 2.40
C PRO A 248 15.40 -3.94 1.23
N TYR A 249 14.80 -3.16 0.33
CA TYR A 249 13.93 -3.62 -0.75
C TYR A 249 14.56 -3.46 -2.14
N MET A 250 15.53 -2.56 -2.31
CA MET A 250 16.07 -2.20 -3.64
C MET A 250 16.64 -3.38 -4.40
N ALA A 251 17.39 -4.28 -3.75
CA ALA A 251 17.94 -5.46 -4.41
C ALA A 251 16.84 -6.38 -4.98
N GLU A 252 15.74 -6.56 -4.24
CA GLU A 252 14.61 -7.38 -4.69
C GLU A 252 13.79 -6.68 -5.79
N ILE A 253 13.52 -5.38 -5.63
CA ILE A 253 12.89 -4.56 -6.68
C ILE A 253 13.68 -4.67 -7.97
N ALA A 254 14.98 -4.39 -7.92
CA ALA A 254 15.88 -4.49 -9.07
C ALA A 254 15.85 -5.88 -9.68
N ARG A 255 15.99 -6.94 -8.87
CA ARG A 255 15.94 -8.33 -9.35
C ARG A 255 14.65 -8.64 -10.13
N GLN A 256 13.50 -8.15 -9.66
CA GLN A 256 12.21 -8.36 -10.33
C GLN A 256 12.13 -7.62 -11.67
N PHE A 257 12.59 -6.36 -11.75
CA PHE A 257 12.69 -5.63 -13.02
C PHE A 257 13.63 -6.33 -14.00
N ARG A 258 14.80 -6.79 -13.54
CA ARG A 258 15.78 -7.50 -14.35
C ARG A 258 15.20 -8.77 -14.95
N GLN A 259 14.67 -9.66 -14.11
CA GLN A 259 14.14 -10.95 -14.55
C GLN A 259 12.84 -10.83 -15.35
N GLY A 260 11.99 -9.86 -14.99
CA GLY A 260 10.69 -9.65 -15.61
C GLY A 260 10.76 -8.94 -16.96
N LEU A 261 11.70 -8.00 -17.13
CA LEU A 261 11.69 -7.06 -18.25
C LEU A 261 13.02 -7.03 -19.02
N PHE A 262 14.14 -6.75 -18.36
CA PHE A 262 15.40 -6.51 -19.08
C PHE A 262 15.98 -7.79 -19.70
N VAL A 263 15.93 -8.91 -18.98
CA VAL A 263 16.36 -10.23 -19.48
C VAL A 263 15.62 -10.63 -20.76
N PRO A 264 14.29 -10.48 -20.90
CA PRO A 264 13.63 -10.75 -22.18
C PRO A 264 13.78 -9.66 -23.25
N TRP A 265 13.97 -8.39 -22.88
CA TRP A 265 14.06 -7.29 -23.85
C TRP A 265 15.39 -7.25 -24.59
N VAL A 266 16.52 -7.47 -23.91
CA VAL A 266 17.84 -7.41 -24.56
C VAL A 266 17.97 -8.44 -25.69
N PRO A 267 17.66 -9.74 -25.50
CA PRO A 267 17.73 -10.73 -26.57
C PRO A 267 16.74 -10.46 -27.71
N LEU A 268 15.55 -9.92 -27.41
CA LEU A 268 14.60 -9.51 -28.45
C LEU A 268 15.24 -8.49 -29.40
N LEU A 269 15.82 -7.42 -28.83
CA LEU A 269 16.44 -6.35 -29.61
C LEU A 269 17.70 -6.84 -30.36
N GLU A 270 18.55 -7.62 -29.70
CA GLU A 270 19.75 -8.22 -30.31
C GLU A 270 19.37 -9.15 -31.49
N ASN A 271 18.31 -9.95 -31.34
CA ASN A 271 17.82 -10.80 -32.42
C ASN A 271 17.28 -9.98 -33.60
N LEU A 272 16.49 -8.94 -33.35
CA LEU A 272 16.00 -8.05 -34.43
C LEU A 272 17.16 -7.41 -35.19
N LEU A 273 18.22 -7.01 -34.48
CA LEU A 273 19.42 -6.42 -35.08
C LEU A 273 20.16 -7.45 -35.94
N ALA A 274 20.39 -8.65 -35.41
CA ALA A 274 21.05 -9.73 -36.14
C ALA A 274 20.27 -10.12 -37.40
N ILE A 275 18.94 -10.27 -37.31
CA ILE A 275 18.09 -10.56 -38.47
C ILE A 275 18.15 -9.42 -39.51
N SER A 276 18.25 -8.16 -39.07
CA SER A 276 18.42 -7.00 -39.96
C SER A 276 19.73 -7.03 -40.73
N ASN A 277 20.83 -7.38 -40.05
CA ASN A 277 22.14 -7.52 -40.67
C ASN A 277 22.15 -8.67 -41.68
N ASP A 278 21.56 -9.81 -41.33
CA ASP A 278 21.40 -10.96 -42.24
C ASP A 278 20.58 -10.57 -43.47
N PHE A 279 19.45 -9.88 -43.28
CA PHE A 279 18.57 -9.43 -44.36
C PHE A 279 19.30 -8.49 -45.31
N ASN A 280 20.00 -7.48 -44.77
CA ASN A 280 20.74 -6.50 -45.57
C ASN A 280 21.89 -7.16 -46.34
N THR A 281 22.60 -8.12 -45.72
CA THR A 281 23.66 -8.90 -46.37
C THR A 281 23.10 -9.76 -47.50
N ALA A 282 22.00 -10.46 -47.26
CA ALA A 282 21.33 -11.27 -48.29
C ALA A 282 20.89 -10.40 -49.48
N ALA A 283 20.30 -9.24 -49.20
CA ALA A 283 19.85 -8.32 -50.23
C ALA A 283 21.03 -7.68 -51.03
N GLN A 284 22.19 -7.50 -50.40
CA GLN A 284 23.43 -7.12 -51.10
C GLN A 284 23.94 -8.24 -52.00
N ASN A 285 23.91 -9.49 -51.53
CA ASN A 285 24.35 -10.66 -52.29
C ASN A 285 23.48 -10.94 -53.53
N ILE A 286 22.25 -10.42 -53.59
CA ILE A 286 21.43 -10.47 -54.82
C ILE A 286 21.99 -9.55 -55.92
N GLY A 287 22.54 -8.39 -55.57
CA GLY A 287 22.74 -7.27 -56.50
C GLY A 287 23.58 -7.61 -57.73
N SER A 288 24.83 -8.07 -57.55
CA SER A 288 25.72 -8.38 -58.67
C SER A 288 25.22 -9.55 -59.53
N PRO A 289 24.83 -10.71 -58.94
CA PRO A 289 24.25 -11.79 -59.72
C PRO A 289 22.99 -11.40 -60.49
N PHE A 290 22.10 -10.62 -59.88
CA PHE A 290 20.88 -10.16 -60.52
C PHE A 290 21.14 -9.25 -61.73
N LEU A 291 22.08 -8.31 -61.63
CA LEU A 291 22.42 -7.45 -62.77
C LEU A 291 22.96 -8.26 -63.96
N GLY A 292 23.80 -9.27 -63.68
CA GLY A 292 24.27 -10.21 -64.68
C GLY A 292 23.14 -11.05 -65.29
N PHE A 293 22.22 -11.54 -64.46
CA PHE A 293 21.05 -12.30 -64.88
C PHE A 293 20.10 -11.46 -65.74
N LYS A 294 19.79 -10.23 -65.32
CA LYS A 294 18.92 -9.29 -66.05
C LYS A 294 19.48 -8.99 -67.43
N SER A 295 20.77 -8.69 -67.54
CA SER A 295 21.42 -8.43 -68.84
C SER A 295 21.26 -9.62 -69.80
N ARG A 296 21.39 -10.85 -69.29
CA ARG A 296 21.16 -12.07 -70.08
C ARG A 296 19.70 -12.23 -70.51
N TYR A 297 18.76 -11.98 -69.61
CA TYR A 297 17.33 -11.99 -69.91
C TYR A 297 16.97 -10.96 -70.99
N ASP A 298 17.47 -9.73 -70.86
CA ASP A 298 17.24 -8.66 -71.83
C ASP A 298 17.83 -9.04 -73.21
N TYR A 299 19.05 -9.59 -73.23
CA TYR A 299 19.69 -10.07 -74.46
C TYR A 299 18.91 -11.21 -75.13
N ALA A 300 18.51 -12.25 -74.38
CA ALA A 300 17.75 -13.36 -74.93
C ALA A 300 16.36 -12.90 -75.45
N THR A 301 15.73 -11.95 -74.75
CA THR A 301 14.46 -11.37 -75.18
C THR A 301 14.63 -10.58 -76.48
N GLN A 302 15.65 -9.71 -76.58
CA GLN A 302 15.87 -8.89 -77.76
C GLN A 302 16.30 -9.73 -78.97
N THR A 303 17.33 -10.55 -78.81
CA THR A 303 17.93 -11.30 -79.91
C THR A 303 17.06 -12.50 -80.32
N SER A 304 16.62 -13.32 -79.37
CA SER A 304 15.93 -14.57 -79.70
C SER A 304 14.42 -14.40 -79.87
N CYS A 305 13.78 -13.54 -79.07
CA CYS A 305 12.34 -13.35 -79.16
C CYS A 305 11.94 -12.28 -80.18
N VAL A 306 12.57 -11.10 -80.17
CA VAL A 306 12.18 -9.98 -81.05
C VAL A 306 12.80 -10.10 -82.44
N GLU A 307 14.12 -10.30 -82.54
CA GLU A 307 14.81 -10.31 -83.84
C GLU A 307 14.61 -11.62 -84.61
N LEU A 308 14.57 -12.77 -83.91
CA LEU A 308 14.44 -14.09 -84.52
C LEU A 308 13.01 -14.69 -84.48
N GLY A 309 12.10 -14.12 -83.68
CA GLY A 309 10.72 -14.62 -83.56
C GLY A 309 10.62 -16.02 -82.90
N SER A 310 11.66 -16.48 -82.21
CA SER A 310 11.74 -17.86 -81.70
C SER A 310 10.95 -18.10 -80.40
N CYS A 311 10.23 -17.09 -79.89
CA CYS A 311 9.51 -17.17 -78.62
C CYS A 311 7.98 -17.16 -78.74
N ASP A 312 7.44 -17.33 -79.95
CA ASP A 312 6.00 -17.27 -80.22
C ASP A 312 5.21 -18.50 -79.72
N GLY A 313 5.91 -19.59 -79.40
CA GLY A 313 5.28 -20.79 -78.89
C GLY A 313 4.82 -20.67 -77.43
N PRO A 314 3.78 -21.43 -77.03
CA PRO A 314 3.15 -21.29 -75.71
C PRO A 314 4.08 -21.61 -74.52
N ALA A 315 4.98 -22.59 -74.65
CA ALA A 315 5.90 -22.98 -73.58
C ALA A 315 7.02 -21.96 -73.40
N VAL A 316 7.64 -21.48 -74.49
CA VAL A 316 8.70 -20.48 -74.46
C VAL A 316 8.15 -19.13 -74.00
N SER A 317 7.01 -18.69 -74.55
CA SER A 317 6.36 -17.44 -74.14
C SER A 317 5.99 -17.43 -72.66
N SER A 318 5.43 -18.53 -72.15
CA SER A 318 5.12 -18.69 -70.72
C SER A 318 6.38 -18.61 -69.85
N PHE A 319 7.48 -19.24 -70.26
CA PHE A 319 8.74 -19.17 -69.53
C PHE A 319 9.29 -17.74 -69.45
N PHE A 320 9.38 -17.04 -70.58
CA PHE A 320 9.89 -15.66 -70.62
C PHE A 320 9.02 -14.69 -69.84
N LYS A 321 7.70 -14.91 -69.81
CA LYS A 321 6.79 -14.14 -68.96
C LYS A 321 7.08 -14.36 -67.47
N GLN A 322 7.18 -15.61 -67.04
CA GLN A 322 7.47 -15.95 -65.64
C GLN A 322 8.85 -15.42 -65.20
N VAL A 323 9.87 -15.54 -66.06
CA VAL A 323 11.20 -14.98 -65.79
C VAL A 323 11.16 -13.45 -65.77
N GLY A 324 10.40 -12.81 -66.66
CA GLY A 324 10.20 -11.36 -66.67
C GLY A 324 9.58 -10.85 -65.38
N ASP A 325 8.56 -11.54 -64.87
CA ASP A 325 7.94 -11.24 -63.57
C ASP A 325 8.96 -11.38 -62.42
N ILE A 326 9.80 -12.43 -62.43
CA ILE A 326 10.89 -12.60 -61.46
C ILE A 326 11.90 -11.44 -61.58
N VAL A 327 12.32 -11.06 -62.78
CA VAL A 327 13.27 -9.95 -63.00
C VAL A 327 12.71 -8.64 -62.45
N ASN A 328 11.44 -8.34 -62.76
CA ASN A 328 10.76 -7.13 -62.28
C ASN A 328 10.65 -7.11 -60.75
N ASN A 329 10.32 -8.24 -60.13
CA ASN A 329 10.22 -8.31 -58.68
C ASN A 329 11.61 -8.25 -58.01
N ILE A 330 12.61 -8.95 -58.54
CA ILE A 330 13.97 -8.89 -57.99
C ILE A 330 14.54 -7.47 -58.12
N GLN A 331 14.23 -6.72 -59.19
CA GLN A 331 14.60 -5.31 -59.36
C GLN A 331 14.14 -4.44 -58.17
N LEU A 332 12.99 -4.77 -57.57
CA LEU A 332 12.50 -4.12 -56.36
C LEU A 332 13.21 -4.67 -55.11
N ILE A 333 13.37 -5.99 -55.03
CA ILE A 333 13.90 -6.69 -53.85
C ILE A 333 15.38 -6.40 -53.60
N TYR A 334 16.24 -6.40 -54.63
CA TYR A 334 17.69 -6.25 -54.43
C TYR A 334 18.08 -4.88 -53.85
N LYS A 335 17.18 -3.89 -53.91
CA LYS A 335 17.32 -2.57 -53.28
C LYS A 335 16.69 -2.50 -51.88
N MET A 336 15.88 -3.47 -51.48
CA MET A 336 15.26 -3.50 -50.15
C MET A 336 16.34 -3.59 -49.09
N ARG A 337 16.30 -2.68 -48.11
CA ARG A 337 17.17 -2.70 -46.95
C ARG A 337 16.34 -2.31 -45.73
N VAL A 338 16.64 -2.93 -44.60
CA VAL A 338 16.27 -2.35 -43.32
C VAL A 338 17.10 -1.07 -43.16
N PRO A 339 16.47 0.11 -42.92
CA PRO A 339 17.18 1.37 -42.81
C PRO A 339 18.22 1.35 -41.69
N ASP A 340 19.39 1.95 -41.92
CA ASP A 340 20.46 2.05 -40.90
C ASP A 340 19.96 2.77 -39.63
N THR A 341 19.02 3.71 -39.77
CA THR A 341 18.36 4.36 -38.65
C THR A 341 17.71 3.35 -37.70
N ALA A 342 17.05 2.31 -38.21
CA ALA A 342 16.42 1.28 -37.38
C ALA A 342 17.48 0.44 -36.64
N SER A 343 18.54 0.03 -37.33
CA SER A 343 19.67 -0.70 -36.73
C SER A 343 20.41 0.11 -35.65
N ASN A 344 20.60 1.41 -35.89
CA ASN A 344 21.19 2.32 -34.92
C ASN A 344 20.30 2.48 -33.68
N LEU A 345 18.99 2.62 -33.85
CA LEU A 345 18.04 2.68 -32.73
C LEU A 345 18.04 1.39 -31.92
N LEU A 346 18.07 0.22 -32.56
CA LEU A 346 18.21 -1.06 -31.86
C LEU A 346 19.49 -1.09 -31.01
N THR A 347 20.62 -0.67 -31.57
CA THR A 347 21.90 -0.61 -30.83
C THR A 347 21.81 0.31 -29.62
N THR A 348 21.21 1.50 -29.78
CA THR A 348 20.95 2.42 -28.67
C THR A 348 20.05 1.80 -27.61
N TYR A 349 18.94 1.17 -27.99
CA TYR A 349 17.98 0.62 -27.04
C TYR A 349 18.51 -0.63 -26.31
N ILE A 350 19.37 -1.41 -26.96
CA ILE A 350 20.10 -2.51 -26.30
C ILE A 350 20.98 -1.95 -25.18
N GLN A 351 21.72 -0.87 -25.46
CA GLN A 351 22.57 -0.24 -24.44
C GLN A 351 21.75 0.38 -23.32
N GLU A 352 20.68 1.13 -23.65
CA GLU A 352 19.77 1.70 -22.65
C GLU A 352 19.17 0.62 -21.73
N ALA A 353 18.81 -0.55 -22.27
CA ALA A 353 18.31 -1.68 -21.48
C ALA A 353 19.38 -2.28 -20.55
N LYS A 354 20.64 -2.36 -21.02
CA LYS A 354 21.79 -2.82 -20.21
C LYS A 354 22.15 -1.80 -19.11
N ASP A 355 22.10 -0.51 -19.41
CA ASP A 355 22.37 0.56 -18.45
C ASP A 355 21.27 0.64 -17.37
N ALA A 356 20.00 0.50 -17.79
CA ALA A 356 18.86 0.40 -16.88
C ALA A 356 19.02 -0.77 -15.89
N ASN A 357 19.51 -1.91 -16.35
CA ASN A 357 19.81 -3.07 -15.51
C ASN A 357 20.90 -2.79 -14.46
N THR A 358 21.95 -2.06 -14.82
CA THR A 358 23.04 -1.67 -13.90
C THR A 358 22.55 -0.66 -12.86
N ALA A 359 21.76 0.32 -13.27
CA ALA A 359 21.26 1.38 -12.41
C ALA A 359 19.97 1.03 -11.63
N ALA A 360 19.50 -0.23 -11.71
CA ALA A 360 18.21 -0.63 -11.13
C ALA A 360 18.15 -0.53 -9.60
N GLU A 361 19.30 -0.49 -8.92
CA GLU A 361 19.42 -0.39 -7.46
C GLU A 361 19.68 1.03 -6.96
N GLU A 362 19.79 2.01 -7.87
CA GLU A 362 20.06 3.40 -7.52
C GLU A 362 18.78 4.09 -7.00
N LEU A 363 18.96 4.91 -5.96
CA LEU A 363 17.96 5.88 -5.50
C LEU A 363 18.29 7.25 -6.10
N PRO A 364 17.32 8.18 -6.21
CA PRO A 364 17.61 9.54 -6.66
C PRO A 364 18.59 10.23 -5.72
N ASP A 365 19.37 11.16 -6.28
CA ASP A 365 20.20 12.05 -5.49
C ASP A 365 19.36 12.97 -4.58
N GLU A 366 20.04 13.66 -3.66
CA GLU A 366 19.40 14.54 -2.68
C GLU A 366 18.50 15.60 -3.32
N SER A 367 18.93 16.22 -4.43
CA SER A 367 18.20 17.31 -5.07
C SER A 367 16.94 16.78 -5.76
N THR A 368 17.08 15.72 -6.53
CA THR A 368 15.98 15.05 -7.24
C THR A 368 14.94 14.54 -6.24
N GLY A 369 15.38 13.93 -5.14
CA GLY A 369 14.49 13.46 -4.09
C GLY A 369 13.73 14.58 -3.38
N ALA A 370 14.37 15.73 -3.16
CA ALA A 370 13.73 16.91 -2.57
C ALA A 370 12.70 17.55 -3.51
N ASP A 371 12.98 17.56 -4.81
CA ASP A 371 12.09 18.15 -5.81
C ASP A 371 10.77 17.38 -5.97
N LEU A 372 10.78 16.06 -5.77
CA LEU A 372 9.55 15.26 -5.70
C LEU A 372 8.59 15.75 -4.60
N PHE A 373 9.11 16.09 -3.42
CA PHE A 373 8.29 16.64 -2.34
C PHE A 373 7.89 18.09 -2.59
N ARG A 374 8.80 18.94 -3.06
CA ARG A 374 8.53 20.36 -3.35
C ARG A 374 7.51 20.55 -4.47
N GLY A 375 7.57 19.71 -5.50
CA GLY A 375 6.65 19.70 -6.63
C GLY A 375 5.28 19.14 -6.30
N GLY A 376 5.07 18.59 -5.09
CA GLY A 376 3.82 17.95 -4.71
C GLY A 376 3.55 16.63 -5.45
N GLU A 377 4.61 15.96 -5.93
CA GLU A 377 4.55 14.69 -6.65
C GLU A 377 4.27 13.51 -5.72
N ILE A 378 4.52 13.66 -4.41
CA ILE A 378 4.31 12.65 -3.37
C ILE A 378 3.06 13.01 -2.56
N GLN A 379 1.92 12.42 -2.92
CA GLN A 379 0.61 12.69 -2.26
C GLN A 379 0.07 11.47 -1.53
N THR A 380 0.54 10.28 -1.90
CA THR A 380 0.12 9.00 -1.36
C THR A 380 1.32 8.06 -1.22
N VAL A 381 1.19 7.02 -0.40
CA VAL A 381 2.26 6.02 -0.20
C VAL A 381 2.66 5.28 -1.49
N GLN A 382 1.76 5.15 -2.46
CA GLN A 382 2.08 4.54 -3.76
C GLN A 382 3.00 5.43 -4.60
N ASP A 383 2.95 6.76 -4.41
CA ASP A 383 3.82 7.71 -5.11
C ASP A 383 5.28 7.57 -4.68
N LEU A 384 5.55 6.87 -3.57
CA LEU A 384 6.92 6.59 -3.13
C LEU A 384 7.73 5.80 -4.18
N PHE A 385 7.09 5.09 -5.11
CA PHE A 385 7.81 4.48 -6.24
C PHE A 385 8.45 5.49 -7.20
N LYS A 386 8.11 6.77 -7.13
CA LYS A 386 8.85 7.84 -7.83
C LYS A 386 10.29 7.98 -7.31
N PHE A 387 10.59 7.48 -6.11
CA PHE A 387 11.97 7.35 -5.61
C PHE A 387 12.71 6.13 -6.16
N VAL A 388 12.10 5.36 -7.06
CA VAL A 388 12.69 4.19 -7.71
C VAL A 388 12.88 4.56 -9.18
N PRO A 389 14.01 5.18 -9.59
CA PRO A 389 14.20 5.76 -10.91
C PRO A 389 14.04 4.76 -12.05
N ILE A 390 14.28 3.48 -11.76
CA ILE A 390 14.11 2.41 -12.74
C ILE A 390 12.66 2.26 -13.22
N VAL A 391 11.66 2.69 -12.43
CA VAL A 391 10.25 2.69 -12.84
C VAL A 391 10.04 3.61 -14.04
N ASP A 392 10.45 4.87 -13.95
CA ASP A 392 10.26 5.84 -15.04
C ASP A 392 11.13 5.51 -16.26
N ARG A 393 12.39 5.09 -16.03
CA ARG A 393 13.29 4.64 -17.11
C ARG A 393 12.70 3.46 -17.88
N THR A 394 12.13 2.49 -17.17
CA THR A 394 11.46 1.33 -17.77
C THR A 394 10.26 1.76 -18.61
N PHE A 395 9.44 2.70 -18.12
CA PHE A 395 8.27 3.19 -18.86
C PHE A 395 8.67 3.84 -20.20
N LEU A 396 9.70 4.69 -20.18
CA LEU A 396 10.20 5.35 -21.39
C LEU A 396 10.83 4.34 -22.37
N LEU A 397 11.68 3.44 -21.86
CA LEU A 397 12.34 2.43 -22.66
C LEU A 397 11.33 1.47 -23.32
N GLN A 398 10.30 1.06 -22.59
CA GLN A 398 9.23 0.24 -23.15
C GLN A 398 8.56 0.91 -24.35
N ARG A 399 8.26 2.22 -24.29
CA ARG A 399 7.64 2.93 -25.42
C ARG A 399 8.56 2.96 -26.64
N LYS A 400 9.86 3.15 -26.42
CA LYS A 400 10.89 3.09 -27.48
C LYS A 400 10.95 1.70 -28.11
N ILE A 401 10.97 0.64 -27.29
CA ILE A 401 10.98 -0.76 -27.75
C ILE A 401 9.70 -1.09 -28.52
N GLY A 402 8.54 -0.69 -28.02
CA GLY A 402 7.26 -0.88 -28.70
C GLY A 402 7.27 -0.25 -30.10
N SER A 403 7.72 1.00 -30.20
CA SER A 403 7.81 1.70 -31.49
C SER A 403 8.73 1.02 -32.51
N ILE A 404 9.89 0.51 -32.09
CA ILE A 404 10.80 -0.18 -33.03
C ILE A 404 10.24 -1.55 -33.43
N VAL A 405 9.57 -2.26 -32.51
CA VAL A 405 8.89 -3.52 -32.81
C VAL A 405 7.75 -3.31 -33.81
N ASP A 406 6.96 -2.25 -33.65
CA ASP A 406 5.89 -1.89 -34.59
C ASP A 406 6.44 -1.56 -35.98
N PHE A 407 7.61 -0.90 -36.06
CA PHE A 407 8.32 -0.70 -37.33
C PHE A 407 8.63 -2.05 -38.01
N TYR A 408 9.21 -3.02 -37.30
CA TYR A 408 9.52 -4.33 -37.89
C TYR A 408 8.25 -5.12 -38.27
N ALA A 409 7.18 -5.02 -37.49
CA ALA A 409 5.89 -5.63 -37.83
C ALA A 409 5.30 -5.03 -39.11
N GLY A 410 5.34 -3.70 -39.25
CA GLY A 410 4.92 -2.99 -40.46
C GLY A 410 5.78 -3.36 -41.66
N TYR A 411 7.11 -3.31 -41.50
CA TYR A 411 8.07 -3.65 -42.54
C TYR A 411 7.88 -5.09 -43.05
N SER A 412 7.64 -6.05 -42.14
CA SER A 412 7.32 -7.44 -42.49
C SER A 412 6.00 -7.55 -43.26
N THR A 413 4.96 -6.89 -42.78
CA THR A 413 3.62 -6.89 -43.42
C THR A 413 3.66 -6.33 -44.84
N GLU A 414 4.41 -5.25 -45.06
CA GLU A 414 4.51 -4.58 -46.35
C GLU A 414 5.33 -5.37 -47.39
N ASN A 415 6.40 -6.04 -46.96
CA ASN A 415 7.42 -6.56 -47.90
C ASN A 415 7.49 -8.09 -48.00
N SER A 416 7.00 -8.83 -46.99
CA SER A 416 7.16 -10.29 -46.93
C SER A 416 6.50 -11.04 -48.10
N ASN A 417 5.34 -10.56 -48.57
CA ASN A 417 4.61 -11.17 -49.68
C ASN A 417 5.38 -11.07 -51.00
N LEU A 418 5.99 -9.92 -51.28
CA LEU A 418 6.77 -9.71 -52.51
C LEU A 418 7.98 -10.66 -52.55
N VAL A 419 8.74 -10.74 -51.45
CA VAL A 419 9.89 -11.67 -51.35
C VAL A 419 9.45 -13.13 -51.40
N SER A 420 8.38 -13.48 -50.68
CA SER A 420 7.91 -14.87 -50.60
C SER A 420 7.35 -15.39 -51.93
N SER A 421 6.54 -14.57 -52.62
CA SER A 421 6.00 -14.92 -53.94
C SER A 421 7.10 -15.03 -54.99
N THR A 422 8.04 -14.07 -55.02
CA THR A 422 9.18 -14.10 -55.94
C THR A 422 10.07 -15.33 -55.72
N PHE A 423 10.33 -15.70 -54.46
CA PHE A 423 11.05 -16.92 -54.15
C PHE A 423 10.30 -18.17 -54.66
N THR A 424 8.99 -18.26 -54.44
CA THR A 424 8.19 -19.39 -54.95
C THR A 424 8.25 -19.47 -56.48
N SER A 425 8.03 -18.36 -57.19
CA SER A 425 8.16 -18.31 -58.65
C SER A 425 9.54 -18.70 -59.13
N LEU A 426 10.61 -18.25 -58.45
CA LEU A 426 11.98 -18.67 -58.76
C LEU A 426 12.15 -20.19 -58.63
N VAL A 427 11.64 -20.79 -57.55
CA VAL A 427 11.72 -22.24 -57.33
C VAL A 427 10.98 -23.01 -58.41
N ASP A 428 9.76 -22.57 -58.75
CA ASP A 428 8.92 -23.20 -59.76
C ASP A 428 9.58 -23.15 -61.14
N VAL A 429 10.09 -21.98 -61.55
CA VAL A 429 10.76 -21.79 -62.84
C VAL A 429 12.07 -22.57 -62.90
N SER A 430 12.93 -22.44 -61.89
CA SER A 430 14.24 -23.12 -61.89
C SER A 430 14.14 -24.64 -61.81
N SER A 431 13.06 -25.17 -61.23
CA SER A 431 12.84 -26.62 -61.08
C SER A 431 11.91 -27.23 -62.13
N SER A 432 11.29 -26.42 -62.97
CA SER A 432 10.43 -26.88 -64.08
C SER A 432 11.16 -27.80 -65.05
N SER A 433 10.43 -28.65 -65.79
CA SER A 433 11.00 -29.41 -66.91
C SER A 433 11.20 -28.50 -68.13
N SER A 434 12.27 -28.71 -68.89
CA SER A 434 12.48 -28.04 -70.19
C SER A 434 11.97 -28.85 -71.38
N ALA A 435 11.39 -30.04 -71.18
CA ALA A 435 11.01 -30.94 -72.26
C ALA A 435 10.00 -30.33 -73.25
N GLY A 436 8.97 -29.64 -72.74
CA GLY A 436 7.98 -28.97 -73.60
C GLY A 436 8.58 -27.78 -74.37
N ILE A 437 9.57 -27.10 -73.79
CA ILE A 437 10.32 -26.02 -74.47
C ILE A 437 11.20 -26.61 -75.59
N GLU A 438 11.89 -27.72 -75.32
CA GLU A 438 12.75 -28.40 -76.30
C GLU A 438 11.93 -28.94 -77.49
N GLU A 439 10.77 -29.54 -77.22
CA GLU A 439 9.84 -29.99 -78.26
C GLU A 439 9.33 -28.84 -79.12
N GLU A 440 8.91 -27.74 -78.49
CA GLU A 440 8.40 -26.54 -79.18
C GLU A 440 9.47 -25.85 -80.04
N LEU A 441 10.72 -25.81 -79.57
CA LEU A 441 11.83 -25.20 -80.30
C LEU A 441 12.28 -26.03 -81.52
N ASN A 442 11.91 -27.32 -81.59
CA ASN A 442 12.14 -28.23 -82.71
C ASN A 442 13.57 -28.12 -83.29
N ILE A 443 14.57 -28.25 -82.42
CA ILE A 443 15.99 -28.00 -82.74
C ILE A 443 16.49 -28.87 -83.91
N LYS A 444 15.91 -30.06 -84.09
CA LYS A 444 16.23 -30.98 -85.20
C LYS A 444 15.97 -30.34 -86.57
N GLU A 445 14.89 -29.59 -86.70
CA GLU A 445 14.52 -28.91 -87.94
C GLU A 445 14.94 -27.43 -87.93
N ARG A 446 15.20 -26.86 -86.75
CA ARG A 446 15.63 -25.47 -86.56
C ARG A 446 16.87 -25.36 -85.65
N PRO A 447 18.07 -25.71 -86.15
CA PRO A 447 19.29 -25.71 -85.33
C PRO A 447 19.64 -24.35 -84.69
N ALA A 448 19.22 -23.23 -85.31
CA ALA A 448 19.41 -21.89 -84.75
C ALA A 448 18.70 -21.67 -83.40
N ASN A 449 17.69 -22.48 -83.07
CA ASN A 449 16.99 -22.40 -81.79
C ASN A 449 17.73 -23.08 -80.62
N ASP A 450 18.81 -23.83 -80.88
CA ASP A 450 19.62 -24.45 -79.82
C ASP A 450 20.22 -23.39 -78.89
N ASP A 451 20.68 -22.26 -79.42
CA ASP A 451 21.20 -21.15 -78.60
C ASP A 451 20.15 -20.66 -77.60
N LEU A 452 18.89 -20.50 -78.03
CA LEU A 452 17.78 -20.12 -77.15
C LEU A 452 17.52 -21.17 -76.07
N LEU A 453 17.54 -22.47 -76.40
CA LEU A 453 17.40 -23.53 -75.41
C LEU A 453 18.54 -23.47 -74.37
N GLN A 454 19.79 -23.27 -74.81
CA GLN A 454 20.93 -23.12 -73.91
C GLN A 454 20.81 -21.88 -73.02
N GLN A 455 20.32 -20.74 -73.54
CA GLN A 455 20.04 -19.55 -72.73
C GLN A 455 18.96 -19.82 -71.67
N ILE A 456 17.89 -20.53 -72.03
CA ILE A 456 16.82 -20.94 -71.09
C ILE A 456 17.37 -21.83 -69.98
N ILE A 457 18.17 -22.84 -70.33
CA ILE A 457 18.82 -23.73 -69.35
C ILE A 457 19.75 -22.92 -68.44
N MET A 458 20.57 -22.04 -69.01
CA MET A 458 21.48 -21.18 -68.26
C MET A 458 20.73 -20.25 -67.30
N MET A 459 19.62 -19.64 -67.74
CA MET A 459 18.77 -18.81 -66.89
C MET A 459 18.25 -19.60 -65.68
N LYS A 460 17.78 -20.83 -65.89
CA LYS A 460 17.34 -21.72 -64.80
C LYS A 460 18.49 -22.06 -63.84
N THR A 461 19.69 -22.29 -64.38
CA THR A 461 20.89 -22.53 -63.56
C THR A 461 21.25 -21.31 -62.71
N VAL A 462 21.25 -20.10 -63.27
CA VAL A 462 21.57 -18.86 -62.54
C VAL A 462 20.54 -18.56 -61.46
N LEU A 463 19.24 -18.72 -61.77
CA LEU A 463 18.17 -18.61 -60.77
C LEU A 463 18.41 -19.54 -59.57
N LYS A 464 18.78 -20.80 -59.84
CA LYS A 464 19.02 -21.81 -58.80
C LYS A 464 20.32 -21.60 -58.03
N ARG A 465 21.41 -21.23 -58.72
CA ARG A 465 22.75 -21.15 -58.12
C ARG A 465 23.00 -19.83 -57.41
N ASP A 466 22.58 -18.72 -58.01
CA ASP A 466 23.06 -17.41 -57.60
C ASP A 466 21.98 -16.56 -56.91
N LEU A 467 20.70 -16.84 -57.17
CA LEU A 467 19.57 -16.05 -56.64
C LEU A 467 18.74 -16.78 -55.58
N TYR A 468 18.82 -18.12 -55.54
CA TYR A 468 18.06 -18.95 -54.60
C TYR A 468 18.39 -18.65 -53.13
N ASP A 469 19.66 -18.80 -52.72
CA ASP A 469 20.05 -18.69 -51.31
C ASP A 469 19.83 -17.27 -50.75
N PRO A 470 20.20 -16.18 -51.45
CA PRO A 470 19.93 -14.83 -50.95
C PRO A 470 18.43 -14.54 -50.79
N LEU A 471 17.59 -14.94 -51.75
CA LEU A 471 16.13 -14.74 -51.64
C LEU A 471 15.52 -15.60 -50.54
N LEU A 472 16.00 -16.84 -50.36
CA LEU A 472 15.59 -17.70 -49.25
C LEU A 472 15.95 -17.06 -47.90
N ALA A 473 17.15 -16.52 -47.76
CA ALA A 473 17.59 -15.85 -46.53
C ALA A 473 16.72 -14.62 -46.20
N MET A 474 16.38 -13.80 -47.20
CA MET A 474 15.45 -12.67 -47.01
C MET A 474 14.05 -13.15 -46.61
N LYS A 475 13.51 -14.19 -47.27
CA LYS A 475 12.23 -14.81 -46.90
C LYS A 475 12.23 -15.32 -45.45
N GLN A 476 13.30 -16.00 -45.05
CA GLN A 476 13.46 -16.52 -43.69
C GLN A 476 13.61 -15.40 -42.66
N ALA A 477 14.25 -14.27 -43.00
CA ALA A 477 14.36 -13.12 -42.11
C ALA A 477 12.99 -12.55 -41.72
N PHE A 478 12.04 -12.43 -42.66
CA PHE A 478 10.66 -12.01 -42.33
C PHE A 478 9.98 -12.95 -41.34
N LYS A 479 10.07 -14.27 -41.59
CA LYS A 479 9.56 -15.27 -40.65
C LYS A 479 10.19 -15.13 -39.27
N ARG A 480 11.50 -14.89 -39.21
CA ARG A 480 12.23 -14.67 -37.95
C ARG A 480 11.78 -13.38 -37.25
N TYR A 481 11.53 -12.28 -37.96
CA TYR A 481 10.93 -11.08 -37.35
C TYR A 481 9.59 -11.40 -36.71
N ASP A 482 8.68 -12.01 -37.46
CA ASP A 482 7.33 -12.32 -36.99
C ASP A 482 7.37 -13.25 -35.76
N GLU A 483 8.26 -14.24 -35.74
CA GLU A 483 8.45 -15.14 -34.60
C GLU A 483 8.96 -14.42 -33.35
N GLN A 484 9.93 -13.51 -33.49
CA GLN A 484 10.44 -12.71 -32.36
C GLN A 484 9.36 -11.79 -31.80
N ILE A 485 8.62 -11.10 -32.68
CA ILE A 485 7.55 -10.18 -32.29
C ILE A 485 6.41 -10.95 -31.62
N ALA A 486 6.01 -12.10 -32.17
CA ALA A 486 4.95 -12.94 -31.61
C ALA A 486 5.25 -13.39 -30.17
N ARG A 487 6.52 -13.75 -29.88
CA ARG A 487 6.97 -14.18 -28.55
C ARG A 487 7.16 -13.05 -27.53
N SER A 488 7.27 -11.81 -28.00
CA SER A 488 7.49 -10.65 -27.14
C SER A 488 6.21 -10.11 -26.48
N SER A 489 6.34 -9.15 -25.56
CA SER A 489 5.25 -8.33 -25.04
C SER A 489 4.82 -7.20 -25.99
N PHE A 490 5.50 -7.05 -27.13
CA PHE A 490 5.37 -5.92 -28.05
C PHE A 490 4.82 -6.33 -29.42
N GLY A 491 4.29 -5.35 -30.15
CA GLY A 491 3.77 -5.50 -31.50
C GLY A 491 2.24 -5.36 -31.60
N PRO A 492 1.69 -5.58 -32.81
CA PRO A 492 0.29 -5.33 -33.10
C PRO A 492 -0.67 -6.04 -32.14
N GLY A 493 -1.59 -5.28 -31.56
CA GLY A 493 -2.60 -5.79 -30.61
C GLY A 493 -2.07 -6.09 -29.20
N LYS A 494 -0.83 -5.73 -28.87
CA LYS A 494 -0.26 -5.88 -27.53
C LYS A 494 -0.10 -4.51 -26.86
N ALA A 495 -0.38 -4.45 -25.56
CA ALA A 495 -0.26 -3.22 -24.77
C ALA A 495 1.19 -2.92 -24.33
N GLY A 496 2.17 -3.76 -24.69
CA GLY A 496 3.49 -3.71 -24.08
C GLY A 496 3.42 -4.15 -22.63
N VAL A 497 4.17 -3.47 -21.77
CA VAL A 497 4.18 -3.68 -20.34
C VAL A 497 3.34 -2.61 -19.64
N VAL A 498 2.42 -2.98 -18.76
CA VAL A 498 1.60 -2.00 -18.04
C VAL A 498 2.04 -1.99 -16.58
N MET A 499 2.49 -0.82 -16.12
CA MET A 499 2.92 -0.62 -14.74
C MET A 499 1.85 0.16 -13.99
N GLU A 500 1.25 -0.47 -12.99
CA GLU A 500 0.19 0.10 -12.16
C GLU A 500 0.70 0.18 -10.71
N PRO A 501 1.23 1.34 -10.28
CA PRO A 501 1.50 1.60 -8.87
C PRO A 501 0.19 1.55 -8.09
N SER A 502 0.24 0.92 -6.91
CA SER A 502 -0.91 0.80 -6.02
C SER A 502 -0.41 0.58 -4.59
N ALA A 503 -1.35 0.49 -3.65
CA ALA A 503 -1.07 0.14 -2.27
C ALA A 503 -2.09 -0.88 -1.77
N ILE A 504 -1.64 -1.76 -0.87
CA ILE A 504 -2.53 -2.67 -0.15
C ILE A 504 -2.48 -2.37 1.34
N GLY A 505 -3.67 -2.19 1.93
CA GLY A 505 -3.83 -1.98 3.35
C GLY A 505 -3.85 -3.30 4.13
N TYR A 506 -3.13 -3.35 5.24
CA TYR A 506 -3.24 -4.41 6.24
C TYR A 506 -3.70 -3.83 7.57
N GLN A 507 -4.46 -4.61 8.33
CA GLN A 507 -5.07 -4.19 9.58
C GLN A 507 -4.15 -4.52 10.74
N ARG A 508 -3.99 -3.55 11.65
CA ARG A 508 -3.34 -3.73 12.95
C ARG A 508 -4.33 -3.48 14.08
N TRP A 509 -4.20 -4.21 15.17
CA TRP A 509 -5.07 -4.08 16.35
C TRP A 509 -4.33 -4.41 17.64
N THR A 510 -4.81 -3.87 18.76
CA THR A 510 -4.40 -4.30 20.11
C THR A 510 -5.61 -4.88 20.81
N LYS A 511 -5.41 -5.97 21.55
CA LYS A 511 -6.45 -6.62 22.33
C LYS A 511 -6.17 -6.46 23.82
N ILE A 512 -7.16 -5.94 24.55
CA ILE A 512 -7.24 -6.10 26.00
C ILE A 512 -7.96 -7.42 26.26
N PRO A 513 -7.33 -8.41 26.91
CA PRO A 513 -7.99 -9.67 27.23
C PRO A 513 -9.07 -9.45 28.29
N LYS A 514 -9.99 -10.40 28.41
CA LYS A 514 -10.92 -10.45 29.54
C LYS A 514 -10.10 -10.52 30.83
N MET A 515 -10.29 -9.56 31.73
CA MET A 515 -9.48 -9.45 32.94
C MET A 515 -10.28 -8.91 34.12
N ALA A 516 -9.80 -9.21 35.33
CA ALA A 516 -10.35 -8.62 36.53
C ALA A 516 -9.88 -7.17 36.68
N MET A 517 -10.82 -6.26 36.96
CA MET A 517 -10.57 -4.84 37.13
C MET A 517 -11.26 -4.32 38.41
N PRO A 518 -10.78 -3.20 38.97
CA PRO A 518 -11.46 -2.51 40.06
C PRO A 518 -12.59 -1.65 39.48
N CYS A 519 -13.84 -2.10 39.62
CA CYS A 519 -15.01 -1.30 39.29
C CYS A 519 -15.38 -0.38 40.45
N SER A 520 -16.06 0.72 40.14
CA SER A 520 -16.56 1.67 41.12
C SER A 520 -18.06 1.87 41.00
N LYS A 521 -18.75 2.11 42.12
CA LYS A 521 -20.14 2.54 42.16
C LYS A 521 -20.34 3.58 43.25
N GLN A 522 -21.27 4.51 43.04
CA GLN A 522 -21.71 5.42 44.09
C GLN A 522 -22.69 4.70 45.01
N VAL A 523 -22.42 4.72 46.32
CA VAL A 523 -23.28 4.12 47.34
C VAL A 523 -23.68 5.19 48.33
N THR A 524 -24.98 5.29 48.61
CA THR A 524 -25.50 6.16 49.66
C THR A 524 -25.89 5.31 50.86
N LYS A 525 -25.24 5.54 52.01
CA LYS A 525 -25.59 4.89 53.28
C LYS A 525 -26.26 5.90 54.20
N THR A 526 -27.30 5.44 54.89
CA THR A 526 -27.97 6.20 55.96
C THR A 526 -27.37 5.77 57.29
N PHE A 527 -26.84 6.72 58.04
CA PHE A 527 -26.31 6.48 59.38
C PHE A 527 -27.29 7.00 60.41
N ASN A 528 -27.60 6.16 61.40
CA ASN A 528 -28.53 6.47 62.47
C ASN A 528 -27.80 6.39 63.82
N LYS A 529 -27.99 7.40 64.68
CA LYS A 529 -27.50 7.38 66.05
C LYS A 529 -28.31 8.37 66.90
N SER A 530 -28.70 7.94 68.10
CA SER A 530 -29.42 8.77 69.08
C SER A 530 -30.68 9.46 68.53
N GLY A 531 -31.46 8.79 67.67
CA GLY A 531 -32.69 9.33 67.08
C GLY A 531 -32.50 10.23 65.86
N PHE A 532 -31.26 10.56 65.49
CA PHE A 532 -30.95 11.34 64.29
C PHE A 532 -30.56 10.41 63.13
N SER A 533 -30.79 10.87 61.89
CA SER A 533 -30.37 10.18 60.67
C SER A 533 -29.62 11.14 59.73
N LYS A 534 -28.57 10.65 59.08
CA LYS A 534 -27.83 11.42 58.05
C LYS A 534 -27.39 10.50 56.92
N LYS A 535 -27.62 10.93 55.68
CA LYS A 535 -27.19 10.20 54.48
C LYS A 535 -25.79 10.66 54.06
N PHE A 536 -24.97 9.71 53.61
CA PHE A 536 -23.65 9.96 53.03
C PHE A 536 -23.47 9.17 51.75
N SER A 537 -23.06 9.83 50.68
CA SER A 537 -22.71 9.19 49.42
C SER A 537 -21.20 9.08 49.29
N PHE A 538 -20.70 7.90 48.95
CA PHE A 538 -19.28 7.65 48.74
C PHE A 538 -19.04 6.60 47.66
N THR A 539 -17.85 6.61 47.07
CA THR A 539 -17.45 5.62 46.06
C THR A 539 -17.02 4.32 46.75
N GLU A 540 -17.66 3.22 46.36
CA GLU A 540 -17.25 1.87 46.75
C GLU A 540 -16.59 1.19 45.55
N TYR A 541 -15.42 0.57 45.77
CA TYR A 541 -14.71 -0.20 44.76
C TYR A 541 -14.87 -1.70 45.02
N TYR A 542 -15.04 -2.46 43.96
CA TYR A 542 -15.19 -3.92 44.01
C TYR A 542 -14.51 -4.57 42.81
N LYS A 543 -14.14 -5.85 42.96
CA LYS A 543 -13.58 -6.64 41.85
C LYS A 543 -14.71 -6.99 40.88
N CYS A 544 -14.53 -6.62 39.62
CA CYS A 544 -15.42 -7.00 38.52
C CYS A 544 -14.59 -7.66 37.41
N THR A 545 -15.25 -8.42 36.54
CA THR A 545 -14.62 -8.94 35.33
C THR A 545 -15.07 -8.09 34.17
N VAL A 546 -14.12 -7.46 33.48
CA VAL A 546 -14.39 -6.69 32.26
C VAL A 546 -14.07 -7.56 31.07
N ASP A 547 -15.01 -7.62 30.12
CA ASP A 547 -14.83 -8.41 28.90
C ASP A 547 -13.70 -7.83 28.04
N GLY A 548 -13.06 -8.70 27.27
CA GLY A 548 -11.97 -8.28 26.41
C GLY A 548 -12.47 -7.35 25.30
N ALA A 549 -11.62 -6.39 24.93
CA ALA A 549 -11.91 -5.42 23.89
C ALA A 549 -10.77 -5.37 22.86
N THR A 550 -11.12 -5.08 21.61
CA THR A 550 -10.15 -4.91 20.51
C THR A 550 -10.24 -3.48 20.01
N ALA A 551 -9.10 -2.81 19.92
CA ALA A 551 -8.98 -1.51 19.27
C ALA A 551 -8.19 -1.68 17.96
N TYR A 552 -8.76 -1.15 16.88
CA TYR A 552 -8.16 -1.18 15.56
C TYR A 552 -7.41 0.12 15.31
N TYR A 553 -6.16 0.01 14.88
CA TYR A 553 -5.38 1.13 14.38
C TYR A 553 -5.75 1.43 12.92
N PRO A 554 -5.36 2.58 12.36
CA PRO A 554 -5.47 2.82 10.94
C PRO A 554 -4.78 1.72 10.15
N LYS A 555 -5.37 1.30 9.03
CA LYS A 555 -4.72 0.37 8.10
C LYS A 555 -3.39 0.94 7.62
N LEU A 556 -2.36 0.11 7.76
CA LEU A 556 -1.02 0.40 7.30
C LEU A 556 -0.87 -0.09 5.87
N GLN A 557 0.02 0.53 5.11
CA GLN A 557 0.08 0.33 3.67
C GLN A 557 1.38 -0.34 3.25
N ILE A 558 1.27 -1.25 2.28
CA ILE A 558 2.39 -1.77 1.51
C ILE A 558 2.20 -1.30 0.07
N PRO A 559 2.99 -0.32 -0.41
CA PRO A 559 2.95 0.06 -1.80
C PRO A 559 3.49 -1.10 -2.64
N TYR A 560 2.92 -1.30 -3.82
CA TYR A 560 3.43 -2.27 -4.79
C TYR A 560 3.23 -1.75 -6.22
N ILE A 561 4.03 -2.26 -7.17
CA ILE A 561 3.77 -2.10 -8.60
C ILE A 561 3.25 -3.41 -9.14
N ARG A 562 2.12 -3.35 -9.85
CA ARG A 562 1.65 -4.46 -10.68
C ARG A 562 2.16 -4.26 -12.10
N LEU A 563 2.96 -5.22 -12.58
CA LEU A 563 3.45 -5.25 -13.96
C LEU A 563 2.67 -6.28 -14.76
N ALA A 564 1.90 -5.86 -15.76
CA ALA A 564 1.29 -6.77 -16.74
C ALA A 564 2.19 -6.88 -17.98
N LEU A 565 2.50 -8.10 -18.42
CA LEU A 565 3.45 -8.43 -19.50
C LEU A 565 2.79 -8.93 -20.79
#